data_AF-A0A2G1UIJ4-F1
#
_entry.id   AF-A0A2G1UIJ4-F1
#
_cell.length_a   1.000
_cell.length_b   1.000
_cell.length_c   1.000
_cell.angle_alpha   90.00
_cell.angle_beta   90.00
_cell.angle_gamma   90.00
#
_symmetry.space_group_name_H-M   'P 1'
#
loop_
_entity.id
_entity.type
_entity.pdbx_description
1 polymer ?
#
loop_
_entity_poly.entity_id
_entity_poly.type
_entity_poly.pdbx_seq_one_letter_code
_entity_poly.pdbx_strand_id
1 'polypeptide(L)'
;MSMMKEFKEFAVKGNVVDMAVGIIIGVAFGKIVSSFVADVVMPPLGMLVGGIDFSNLAITLRAATEGAEAVTLRYGMFIQAVFDFVIVAFAVFLVVKALNSRRKKEAETPAAPPAPSAQEQLLMEIRDLLKQKP
;
A
#
# COMPACT_ATOMS: atom_id res chain seq x y z
N MET A 1 6.86 -23.39 32.15
CA MET A 1 6.29 -22.03 32.28
C MET A 1 4.91 -22.04 31.64
N SER A 2 4.04 -21.06 31.91
CA SER A 2 2.69 -21.06 31.31
C SER A 2 2.81 -20.67 29.83
N MET A 3 2.19 -21.43 28.91
CA MET A 3 2.09 -21.16 27.47
C MET A 3 1.78 -19.69 27.13
N MET A 4 1.01 -19.01 27.99
CA MET A 4 0.67 -17.60 27.83
C MET A 4 1.89 -16.66 27.94
N LYS A 5 2.87 -17.00 28.79
CA LYS A 5 4.14 -16.26 28.90
C LYS A 5 5.05 -16.51 27.70
N GLU A 6 5.14 -17.75 27.25
CA GLU A 6 5.92 -18.14 26.06
C GLU A 6 5.34 -17.50 24.77
N PHE A 7 4.01 -17.44 24.65
CA PHE A 7 3.34 -16.74 23.55
C PHE A 7 3.57 -15.23 23.60
N LYS A 8 3.52 -14.60 24.78
CA LYS A 8 3.83 -13.18 24.93
C LYS A 8 5.28 -12.88 24.57
N GLU A 9 6.23 -13.70 25.02
CA GLU A 9 7.66 -13.56 24.65
C GLU A 9 7.91 -13.77 23.15
N PHE A 10 7.20 -14.72 22.52
CA PHE A 10 7.23 -14.91 21.07
C PHE A 10 6.64 -13.72 20.31
N ALA A 11 5.47 -13.22 20.72
CA ALA A 11 4.78 -12.12 20.08
C ALA A 11 5.53 -10.79 20.23
N VAL A 12 6.25 -10.59 21.34
CA VAL A 12 7.01 -9.36 21.62
C VAL A 12 8.39 -9.35 20.95
N LYS A 13 8.78 -10.39 20.20
CA LYS A 13 9.90 -10.27 19.25
C LYS A 13 9.54 -9.21 18.22
N GLY A 14 10.04 -7.99 18.43
CA GLY A 14 9.50 -6.72 17.89
C GLY A 14 9.17 -6.68 16.40
N ASN A 15 9.82 -7.51 15.58
CA ASN A 15 9.52 -7.61 14.15
C ASN A 15 8.10 -8.15 13.86
N VAL A 16 7.55 -9.03 14.70
CA VAL A 16 6.24 -9.68 14.42
C VAL A 16 5.08 -8.71 14.62
N VAL A 17 5.14 -7.85 15.65
CA VAL A 17 4.09 -6.85 15.93
C VAL A 17 4.04 -5.80 14.84
N ASP A 18 5.19 -5.21 14.48
CA ASP A 18 5.26 -4.17 13.45
C ASP A 18 4.84 -4.72 12.08
N MET A 19 5.23 -5.96 11.77
CA MET A 19 4.78 -6.65 10.55
C MET A 19 3.27 -6.90 10.57
N ALA A 20 2.70 -7.35 11.69
CA ALA A 20 1.26 -7.57 11.81
C ALA A 20 0.47 -6.28 11.64
N VAL A 21 0.92 -5.18 12.25
CA VAL A 21 0.30 -3.85 12.09
C VAL A 21 0.39 -3.39 10.63
N GLY A 22 1.55 -3.54 10.00
CA GLY A 22 1.75 -3.19 8.59
C GLY A 22 0.82 -3.94 7.64
N ILE A 23 0.65 -5.25 7.84
CA ILE A 23 -0.26 -6.08 7.02
C ILE A 23 -1.72 -5.67 7.23
N ILE A 24 -2.15 -5.50 8.47
CA ILE A 24 -3.54 -5.11 8.79
C ILE A 24 -3.86 -3.74 8.16
N ILE A 25 -2.97 -2.77 8.33
CA ILE A 25 -3.12 -1.44 7.73
C ILE A 25 -3.12 -1.56 6.21
N GLY A 26 -2.22 -2.35 5.61
CA GLY A 26 -2.16 -2.56 4.18
C GLY A 26 -3.47 -3.13 3.59
N VAL A 27 -4.04 -4.15 4.23
CA VAL A 27 -5.33 -4.74 3.81
C VAL A 27 -6.48 -3.75 3.98
N ALA A 28 -6.55 -3.05 5.11
CA ALA A 28 -7.60 -2.06 5.37
C ALA A 28 -7.51 -0.88 4.38
N PHE A 29 -6.30 -0.38 4.14
CA PHE A 29 -6.04 0.69 3.20
C PHE A 29 -6.38 0.28 1.76
N GLY A 30 -6.05 -0.95 1.36
CA GLY A 30 -6.46 -1.51 0.07
C GLY A 30 -7.98 -1.42 -0.15
N LYS A 31 -8.79 -1.79 0.86
CA LYS A 31 -10.26 -1.67 0.78
C LYS A 31 -10.74 -0.24 0.62
N ILE A 32 -10.13 0.71 1.34
CA ILE A 32 -10.47 2.15 1.23
C ILE A 32 -10.21 2.64 -0.19
N VAL A 33 -9.07 2.27 -0.76
CA VAL A 33 -8.71 2.65 -2.13
C VAL A 33 -9.64 2.00 -3.15
N SER A 34 -9.96 0.71 -3.01
CA SER A 34 -10.92 0.02 -3.87
C SER A 34 -12.29 0.69 -3.85
N SER A 35 -12.81 1.04 -2.67
CA SER A 35 -14.10 1.74 -2.55
C SER A 35 -14.03 3.15 -3.13
N PHE A 36 -12.96 3.91 -2.91
CA PHE A 36 -12.82 5.22 -3.54
C PHE A 36 -12.85 5.13 -5.07
N VAL A 37 -12.19 4.13 -5.65
CA VAL A 37 -12.25 3.95 -7.10
C VAL A 37 -13.63 3.51 -7.57
N ALA A 38 -14.21 2.48 -6.94
CA ALA A 38 -15.48 1.92 -7.37
C ALA A 38 -16.67 2.87 -7.14
N ASP A 39 -16.67 3.59 -6.04
CA ASP A 39 -17.83 4.36 -5.58
C ASP A 39 -17.71 5.86 -5.89
N VAL A 40 -16.49 6.40 -6.04
CA VAL A 40 -16.27 7.84 -6.28
C VAL A 40 -15.71 8.13 -7.67
N VAL A 41 -14.77 7.34 -8.16
CA VAL A 41 -14.10 7.59 -9.45
C VAL A 41 -14.86 6.97 -10.63
N MET A 42 -15.36 5.75 -10.47
CA MET A 42 -16.08 5.05 -11.53
C MET A 42 -17.40 5.72 -11.94
N PRO A 43 -18.27 6.25 -11.06
CA PRO A 43 -19.54 6.81 -11.53
C PRO A 43 -19.40 8.02 -12.47
N PRO A 44 -18.53 9.02 -12.19
CA PRO A 44 -18.26 10.11 -13.12
C PRO A 44 -17.57 9.65 -14.41
N LEU A 45 -16.61 8.72 -14.33
CA LEU A 45 -15.95 8.17 -15.52
C LEU A 45 -16.92 7.36 -16.37
N GLY A 46 -17.75 6.52 -15.75
CA GLY A 46 -18.80 5.76 -16.41
C GLY A 46 -19.79 6.68 -17.13
N MET A 47 -20.15 7.81 -16.52
CA MET A 47 -21.01 8.81 -17.18
C MET A 47 -20.33 9.48 -18.37
N LEU A 48 -19.03 9.80 -18.28
CA LEU A 48 -18.26 10.46 -19.34
C LEU A 48 -17.93 9.54 -20.52
N VAL A 49 -17.63 8.27 -20.25
CA VAL A 49 -17.20 7.31 -21.27
C VAL A 49 -18.39 6.48 -21.82
N GLY A 50 -19.61 6.76 -21.37
CA GLY A 50 -20.85 6.20 -21.93
C GLY A 50 -21.24 4.83 -21.39
N GLY A 51 -20.91 4.52 -20.13
CA GLY A 51 -21.30 3.29 -19.46
C GLY A 51 -20.50 2.08 -19.95
N ILE A 52 -19.19 2.23 -20.16
CA ILE A 52 -18.32 1.12 -20.54
C ILE A 52 -18.27 0.11 -19.38
N ASP A 53 -19.10 -0.92 -19.50
CA ASP A 53 -19.05 -2.12 -18.66
C ASP A 53 -18.55 -3.28 -19.51
N PHE A 54 -17.27 -3.62 -19.36
CA PHE A 54 -16.67 -4.75 -20.05
C PHE A 54 -17.17 -6.09 -19.52
N SER A 55 -17.84 -6.13 -18.36
CA SER A 55 -18.28 -7.37 -17.69
C SER A 55 -19.21 -8.26 -18.52
N ASN A 56 -19.88 -7.67 -19.52
CA ASN A 56 -20.80 -8.35 -20.43
C ASN A 56 -20.09 -9.06 -21.60
N LEU A 57 -18.80 -8.82 -21.79
CA LEU A 57 -18.01 -9.49 -22.82
C LEU A 57 -17.67 -10.92 -22.37
N ALA A 58 -18.38 -11.88 -22.96
CA ALA A 58 -18.14 -13.30 -22.74
C ALA A 58 -18.20 -14.07 -24.06
N ILE A 59 -17.32 -15.07 -24.21
CA ILE A 59 -17.39 -16.05 -25.30
C ILE A 59 -17.93 -17.35 -24.72
N THR A 60 -19.05 -17.83 -25.23
CA THR A 60 -19.59 -19.14 -24.85
C THR A 60 -18.79 -20.23 -25.56
N LEU A 61 -18.01 -20.99 -24.81
CA LEU A 61 -17.19 -22.10 -25.31
C LEU A 61 -18.02 -23.39 -25.45
N ARG A 62 -19.03 -23.58 -24.59
CA ARG A 62 -19.97 -24.69 -24.66
C ARG A 62 -21.37 -24.21 -24.30
N ALA A 63 -22.34 -24.42 -25.20
CA ALA A 63 -23.75 -24.13 -24.94
C ALA A 63 -24.28 -24.99 -23.79
N ALA A 64 -25.17 -24.43 -22.97
CA ALA A 64 -25.87 -25.19 -21.94
C ALA A 64 -26.70 -26.30 -22.61
N THR A 65 -26.59 -27.51 -22.07
CA THR A 65 -27.44 -28.66 -22.44
C THR A 65 -28.21 -29.10 -21.20
N GLU A 66 -29.35 -29.79 -21.35
CA GLU A 66 -30.14 -30.26 -20.21
C GLU A 66 -29.27 -31.05 -19.22
N GLY A 67 -28.96 -30.43 -18.08
CA GLY A 67 -28.10 -30.99 -17.02
C GLY A 67 -26.68 -30.41 -16.90
N ALA A 68 -26.25 -29.48 -17.75
CA ALA A 68 -24.93 -28.85 -17.67
C ALA A 68 -24.97 -27.33 -17.94
N GLU A 69 -24.34 -26.55 -17.05
CA GLU A 69 -24.18 -25.11 -17.21
C GLU A 69 -23.32 -24.77 -18.45
N ALA A 70 -23.63 -23.65 -19.10
CA ALA A 70 -22.84 -23.15 -20.21
C ALA A 70 -21.43 -22.78 -19.73
N VAL A 71 -20.41 -23.31 -20.40
CA VAL A 71 -19.02 -22.91 -20.14
C VAL A 71 -18.77 -21.62 -20.91
N THR A 72 -18.70 -20.50 -20.19
CA THR A 72 -18.45 -19.18 -20.76
C THR A 72 -17.09 -18.65 -20.31
N LEU A 73 -16.29 -18.18 -21.26
CA LEU A 73 -15.07 -17.43 -20.99
C LEU A 73 -15.43 -15.95 -20.87
N ARG A 74 -15.55 -15.47 -19.63
CA ARG A 74 -15.90 -14.08 -19.30
C ARG A 74 -14.67 -13.17 -19.32
N TYR A 75 -14.01 -13.04 -20.48
CA TYR A 75 -12.81 -12.21 -20.65
C TYR A 75 -13.08 -10.72 -20.36
N GLY A 76 -14.33 -10.29 -20.47
CA GLY A 76 -14.79 -8.98 -20.07
C GLY A 76 -14.51 -8.62 -18.61
N MET A 77 -14.73 -9.58 -17.70
CA MET A 77 -14.42 -9.39 -16.27
C MET A 77 -12.92 -9.19 -16.03
N PHE A 78 -12.08 -9.84 -16.84
CA PHE A 78 -10.63 -9.67 -16.74
C PHE A 78 -10.21 -8.28 -17.21
N ILE A 79 -10.75 -7.80 -18.35
CA ILE A 79 -10.48 -6.45 -18.84
C ILE A 79 -10.96 -5.39 -17.84
N GLN A 80 -12.14 -5.59 -17.24
CA GLN A 80 -12.67 -4.73 -16.18
C GLN A 80 -11.71 -4.69 -14.99
N ALA A 81 -11.23 -5.84 -14.50
CA ALA A 81 -10.30 -5.89 -13.38
C ALA A 81 -8.96 -5.20 -13.68
N VAL A 82 -8.45 -5.31 -14.91
CA VAL A 82 -7.24 -4.59 -15.35
C VAL A 82 -7.48 -3.09 -15.39
N PHE A 83 -8.63 -2.65 -15.90
CA PHE A 83 -9.02 -1.24 -15.94
C PHE A 83 -9.13 -0.64 -14.54
N ASP A 84 -9.83 -1.33 -13.62
CA ASP A 84 -9.96 -0.93 -12.22
C ASP A 84 -8.61 -0.83 -11.54
N PHE A 85 -7.73 -1.82 -11.76
CA PHE A 85 -6.37 -1.81 -11.22
C PHE A 85 -5.56 -0.60 -11.68
N VAL A 86 -5.64 -0.23 -12.97
CA VAL A 86 -4.95 0.94 -13.51
C VAL A 86 -5.47 2.23 -12.88
N ILE A 87 -6.78 2.38 -12.70
CA ILE A 87 -7.37 3.55 -12.04
C ILE A 87 -6.94 3.62 -10.57
N VAL A 88 -7.00 2.50 -9.85
CA VAL A 88 -6.51 2.39 -8.46
C VAL A 88 -5.05 2.79 -8.35
N ALA A 89 -4.19 2.22 -9.19
CA ALA A 89 -2.76 2.54 -9.19
C ALA A 89 -2.52 4.03 -9.48
N PHE A 90 -3.27 4.61 -10.42
CA PHE A 90 -3.18 6.03 -10.74
C PHE A 90 -3.67 6.92 -9.58
N ALA A 91 -4.78 6.58 -8.93
CA ALA A 91 -5.30 7.29 -7.77
C ALA A 91 -4.31 7.26 -6.59
N VAL A 92 -3.75 6.09 -6.26
CA VAL A 92 -2.71 5.94 -5.23
C VAL A 92 -1.48 6.76 -5.60
N PHE A 93 -1.05 6.72 -6.86
CA PHE A 93 0.07 7.53 -7.33
C PHE A 93 -0.18 9.04 -7.14
N LEU A 94 -1.38 9.54 -7.43
CA LEU A 94 -1.72 10.95 -7.20
C LEU A 94 -1.66 11.32 -5.70
N VAL A 95 -2.15 10.46 -4.81
CA VAL A 95 -2.09 10.67 -3.35
C VAL A 95 -0.63 10.69 -2.88
N VAL A 96 0.17 9.70 -3.27
CA VAL A 96 1.60 9.64 -2.90
C VAL A 96 2.35 10.84 -3.46
N LYS A 97 2.07 11.25 -4.71
CA LYS A 97 2.63 12.46 -5.33
C LYS A 97 2.25 13.73 -4.55
N ALA A 98 1.00 13.86 -4.12
CA ALA A 98 0.53 14.99 -3.32
C ALA A 98 1.25 15.04 -1.96
N LEU A 99 1.38 13.90 -1.28
CA LEU A 99 2.10 13.80 0.00
C LEU A 99 3.59 14.12 -0.18
N ASN A 100 4.25 13.56 -1.19
CA ASN A 100 5.67 13.83 -1.47
C ASN A 100 5.91 15.28 -1.90
N SER A 101 4.96 15.89 -2.63
CA SER A 101 5.03 17.31 -2.99
C SER A 101 4.91 18.23 -1.77
N ARG A 102 4.13 17.85 -0.76
CA ARG A 102 4.03 18.61 0.50
C ARG A 102 5.27 18.44 1.38
N ARG A 103 5.80 17.23 1.49
CA ARG A 103 7.07 16.97 2.21
C ARG A 103 8.27 17.67 1.58
N LYS A 104 8.31 17.78 0.25
CA LYS A 104 9.33 18.60 -0.44
C LYS A 104 9.26 20.08 -0.06
N LYS A 105 8.06 20.60 0.22
CA LYS A 105 7.85 21.98 0.68
C LYS A 105 8.25 22.19 2.14
N GLU A 106 8.08 21.18 2.99
CA GLU A 106 8.54 21.24 4.39
C GLU A 106 10.07 21.11 4.51
N ALA A 107 10.71 20.38 3.59
CA ALA A 107 12.17 20.23 3.51
C ALA A 107 12.92 21.48 3.01
N GLU A 108 12.21 22.56 2.62
CA GLU A 108 12.82 23.88 2.36
C GLU A 108 13.05 24.69 3.65
N THR A 109 12.55 24.21 4.79
CA THR A 109 13.16 24.56 6.07
C THR A 109 14.42 23.70 6.15
N PRO A 110 15.64 24.27 6.18
CA PRO A 110 16.83 23.46 6.37
C PRO A 110 16.61 22.66 7.64
N ALA A 111 16.44 21.34 7.51
CA ALA A 111 16.43 20.47 8.67
C ALA A 111 17.75 20.76 9.37
N ALA A 112 17.66 21.30 10.60
CA ALA A 112 18.84 21.48 11.42
C ALA A 112 19.61 20.15 11.38
N PRO A 113 20.93 20.18 11.07
CA PRO A 113 21.71 18.96 10.93
C PRO A 113 21.38 18.04 12.11
N PRO A 114 21.12 16.75 11.85
CA PRO A 114 20.69 15.82 12.88
C PRO A 114 21.62 15.97 14.08
N ALA A 115 21.04 16.14 15.27
CA ALA A 115 21.84 16.23 16.47
C ALA A 115 22.77 15.01 16.49
N PRO A 116 24.08 15.20 16.74
CA PRO A 116 25.03 14.11 16.71
C PRO A 116 24.53 13.01 17.65
N SER A 117 24.44 11.80 17.13
CA SER A 117 24.07 10.60 17.87
C SER A 117 24.97 10.44 19.10
N ALA A 118 24.52 9.71 20.13
CA ALA A 118 25.32 9.46 21.32
C ALA A 118 26.71 8.86 20.98
N GLN A 119 26.80 8.09 19.90
CA GLN A 119 28.05 7.55 19.38
C GLN A 119 28.93 8.63 18.75
N GLU A 120 28.37 9.54 17.96
CA GLU A 120 29.11 10.68 17.40
C GLU A 120 29.59 11.66 18.48
N GLN A 121 28.81 11.85 19.55
CA GLN A 121 29.22 12.63 20.72
C GLN A 121 30.38 11.97 21.46
N LEU A 122 30.28 10.67 21.75
CA LEU A 122 31.39 9.91 22.35
C LEU A 122 32.64 9.92 21.47
N LEU A 123 32.50 9.82 20.16
CA LEU A 123 33.63 9.90 19.22
C LEU A 123 34.26 11.30 19.18
N MET A 124 33.46 12.37 19.31
CA MET A 124 33.97 13.73 19.46
C MET A 124 34.74 13.91 20.77
N GLU A 125 34.20 13.41 21.88
CA GLU A 125 34.90 13.42 23.17
C GLU A 125 36.21 12.62 23.12
N ILE A 126 36.20 11.42 22.53
CA ILE A 126 37.40 10.59 22.35
C ILE A 126 38.44 11.31 21.49
N ARG A 127 38.03 11.95 20.39
CA ARG A 127 38.92 12.74 19.52
C ARG A 127 39.56 13.88 20.31
N ASP A 128 38.79 14.58 21.11
CA ASP A 128 39.27 15.73 21.87
C ASP A 128 40.19 15.31 23.02
N LEU A 129 39.91 14.17 23.66
CA LEU A 129 40.81 13.52 24.63
C LEU A 129 42.12 13.02 24.00
N LEU A 130 42.09 12.51 22.76
CA LEU A 130 43.29 12.10 22.03
C LEU A 130 44.14 13.29 21.60
N LYS A 131 43.52 14.42 21.24
CA LYS A 131 44.24 15.67 20.94
C LYS A 131 44.93 16.29 22.16
N GLN A 132 44.42 16.03 23.36
CA GLN A 132 44.99 16.55 24.62
C GLN A 132 46.10 15.65 25.19
N LYS A 133 46.30 14.44 24.67
CA LYS A 133 47.48 13.63 25.01
C LYS A 133 48.68 14.12 24.18
N PRO A 134 49.79 14.55 24.82
CA PRO A 134 51.00 14.94 24.12
C PRO A 134 51.70 13.75 23.45
#